data_AF-A0A671RC11-F1
#
_entry.id   AF-A0A671RC11-F1
#
_cell.length_a   1.000
_cell.length_b   1.000
_cell.length_c   1.000
_cell.angle_alpha   90.00
_cell.angle_beta   90.00
_cell.angle_gamma   90.00
#
_symmetry.space_group_name_H-M   'P 1'
#
loop_
_entity.id
_entity.type
_entity.pdbx_description
1 polymer ?
#
loop_
_entity_poly.entity_id
_entity_poly.type
_entity_poly.pdbx_seq_one_letter_code
_entity_poly.pdbx_strand_id
1 'polypeptide(L)'
;MIFTRLFCGRGYEFTQMIDVATLETEGDTKIYALFRNYWNMSAVCVYNTTKISTIFTSSQFNSTTVPANHRPGTCVRDSTRLSSEVLAFMKDRPEMKDWVMPENGPMLFRHQHYTHIQVDRVRGYTVLLLSLESGGVHKVLEEPVEQPVFIIAEYLPFPRGTHITSMLLDAAEKRLYVSSSNEVVQIDLQTCHIYGNECNECRLSRDPYCGWNGLHCTSAAKNPVQDIKDCNMPQAAPSKTETPVIHIPPSSKHFLLCPMTSHHATYQWEHGRTREECVHSEQGCLYLIKSMNETHEGTYRCMFSEEGYQRTVAQYKLSMSRSDALRLTPALLPSFLLLLTAFHVLLLNLYF
;
A
#
# COMPACT_ATOMS: atom_id res chain seq x y z
N MET A 1 39.24 15.46 2.40
CA MET A 1 37.77 15.74 2.34
C MET A 1 37.30 15.85 3.78
N ILE A 2 36.66 16.96 4.13
CA ILE A 2 36.10 17.19 5.47
C ILE A 2 34.75 16.47 5.58
N PHE A 3 34.30 16.12 6.79
CA PHE A 3 32.99 15.47 6.96
C PHE A 3 32.31 15.90 8.26
N THR A 4 31.00 15.66 8.34
CA THR A 4 30.17 15.78 9.54
C THR A 4 29.20 14.60 9.56
N ARG A 5 28.65 14.28 10.73
CA ARG A 5 27.64 13.23 10.87
C ARG A 5 26.25 13.78 10.61
N LEU A 6 25.42 12.98 9.96
CA LEU A 6 23.98 13.19 9.89
C LEU A 6 23.35 12.44 11.06
N PHE A 7 22.58 13.15 11.87
CA PHE A 7 21.79 12.53 12.92
C PHE A 7 20.41 12.15 12.39
N CYS A 8 19.94 10.95 12.69
CA CYS A 8 18.55 10.56 12.44
C CYS A 8 18.04 9.73 13.62
N GLY A 9 17.07 10.25 14.38
CA GLY A 9 16.55 9.54 15.54
C GLY A 9 15.54 10.30 16.39
N ARG A 10 14.73 9.54 17.14
CA ARG A 10 13.81 10.02 18.18
C ARG A 10 13.51 8.87 19.15
N GLY A 11 14.28 8.78 20.24
CA GLY A 11 14.26 7.64 21.17
C GLY A 11 14.96 6.38 20.65
N TYR A 12 15.05 6.21 19.32
CA TYR A 12 15.88 5.23 18.62
C TYR A 12 16.77 5.96 17.62
N GLU A 13 17.98 5.45 17.41
CA GLU A 13 18.95 5.98 16.43
C GLU A 13 18.96 5.14 15.15
N PHE A 14 19.08 5.82 14.01
CA PHE A 14 19.19 5.22 12.68
C PHE A 14 20.53 5.61 12.09
N THR A 15 21.44 4.64 11.99
CA THR A 15 22.87 4.89 11.77
C THR A 15 23.34 4.49 10.37
N GLN A 16 22.58 3.68 9.64
CA GLN A 16 22.94 3.23 8.30
C GLN A 16 22.12 4.01 7.27
N MET A 17 22.77 4.92 6.54
CA MET A 17 22.15 5.55 5.37
C MET A 17 22.07 4.55 4.22
N ILE A 18 20.90 4.44 3.61
CA ILE A 18 20.59 3.49 2.54
C ILE A 18 20.54 4.21 1.19
N ASP A 19 19.75 5.27 1.08
CA ASP A 19 19.56 6.02 -0.15
C ASP A 19 19.15 7.47 0.14
N VAL A 20 19.25 8.35 -0.86
CA VAL A 20 18.99 9.78 -0.73
C VAL A 20 18.22 10.30 -1.96
N ALA A 21 17.17 11.07 -1.69
CA ALA A 21 16.46 11.86 -2.70
C ALA A 21 16.51 13.34 -2.35
N THR A 22 16.49 14.20 -3.37
CA THR A 22 16.49 15.65 -3.22
C THR A 22 15.22 16.26 -3.76
N LEU A 23 14.71 17.27 -3.07
CA LEU A 23 13.57 18.04 -3.50
C LEU A 23 13.92 19.52 -3.50
N GLU A 24 13.87 20.15 -4.67
CA GLU A 24 14.01 21.60 -4.79
C GLU A 24 12.74 22.29 -4.28
N THR A 25 12.93 23.28 -3.41
CA THR A 25 11.87 24.12 -2.85
C THR A 25 12.23 25.59 -3.08
N GLU A 26 11.29 26.51 -2.84
CA GLU A 26 11.56 27.94 -3.00
C GLU A 26 12.66 28.41 -2.03
N GLY A 27 13.87 28.60 -2.55
CA GLY A 27 15.02 29.12 -1.81
C GLY A 27 15.86 28.08 -1.07
N ASP A 28 15.55 26.79 -1.15
CA ASP A 28 16.37 25.72 -0.56
C ASP A 28 16.17 24.36 -1.23
N THR A 29 17.12 23.44 -1.01
CA THR A 29 17.01 22.04 -1.42
C THR A 29 16.89 21.17 -0.18
N LYS A 30 15.77 20.44 -0.08
CA LYS A 30 15.57 19.43 0.96
C LYS A 30 16.21 18.11 0.53
N ILE A 31 16.86 17.44 1.48
CA ILE A 31 17.51 16.15 1.30
C ILE A 31 16.77 15.14 2.16
N TYR A 32 16.06 14.22 1.51
CA TYR A 32 15.37 13.10 2.15
C TYR A 32 16.32 11.91 2.16
N ALA A 33 16.85 11.56 3.32
CA ALA A 33 17.73 10.41 3.46
C ALA A 33 16.99 9.26 4.16
N LEU A 34 17.02 8.10 3.51
CA LEU A 34 16.51 6.84 4.02
C LEU A 34 17.59 6.18 4.87
N PHE A 35 17.23 5.82 6.10
CA PHE A 35 18.11 5.12 7.03
C PHE A 35 17.51 3.81 7.52
N ARG A 36 18.39 2.92 7.96
CA ARG A 36 18.08 1.70 8.71
C ARG A 36 18.77 1.72 10.08
N ASN A 37 18.16 1.06 11.06
CA ASN A 37 18.77 0.80 12.35
C ASN A 37 19.09 -0.70 12.57
N TYR A 38 19.66 -1.03 13.72
CA TYR A 38 20.05 -2.40 14.09
C TYR A 38 18.88 -3.40 14.13
N TRP A 39 17.65 -2.94 14.42
CA TRP A 39 16.45 -3.78 14.42
C TRP A 39 15.80 -3.87 13.03
N ASN A 40 16.52 -3.50 11.97
CA ASN A 40 16.03 -3.42 10.61
C ASN A 40 14.79 -2.52 10.42
N MET A 41 14.54 -1.59 11.33
CA MET A 41 13.51 -0.56 11.12
C MET A 41 14.04 0.48 10.14
N SER A 42 13.14 1.01 9.32
CA SER A 42 13.47 2.08 8.38
C SER A 42 12.98 3.43 8.89
N ALA A 43 13.73 4.49 8.61
CA ALA A 43 13.32 5.86 8.87
C ALA A 43 13.74 6.77 7.73
N VAL A 44 12.94 7.80 7.47
CA VAL A 44 13.36 8.89 6.57
C VAL A 44 13.53 10.16 7.38
N CYS A 45 14.71 10.76 7.28
CA CYS A 45 15.04 12.04 7.88
C CYS A 45 15.24 13.10 6.78
N VAL A 46 14.72 14.30 7.04
CA VAL A 46 14.77 15.42 6.09
C VAL A 46 15.78 16.44 6.57
N TYR A 47 16.73 16.78 5.71
CA TYR A 47 17.74 17.79 5.96
C TYR A 47 17.61 18.94 4.98
N ASN A 48 18.19 20.06 5.36
CA ASN A 48 18.16 21.27 4.58
C ASN A 48 19.59 21.61 4.14
N THR A 49 19.78 21.93 2.86
CA THR A 49 21.11 22.15 2.29
C THR A 49 21.77 23.39 2.88
N THR A 50 21.00 24.44 3.17
CA THR A 50 21.48 25.64 3.88
C THR A 50 22.00 25.31 5.27
N LYS A 51 21.31 24.45 6.03
CA LYS A 51 21.79 23.99 7.36
C LYS A 51 23.08 23.19 7.24
N ILE A 52 23.19 22.29 6.26
CA ILE A 52 24.41 21.52 5.99
C ILE A 52 25.58 22.46 5.66
N SER A 53 25.37 23.41 4.74
CA SER A 53 26.36 24.43 4.39
C SER A 53 26.81 25.25 5.60
N THR A 54 25.86 25.62 6.48
CA THR A 54 26.15 26.36 7.71
C THR A 54 27.09 25.57 8.63
N ILE A 55 26.88 24.26 8.79
CA ILE A 55 27.79 23.39 9.57
C ILE A 55 29.20 23.39 8.96
N PHE A 56 29.33 23.20 7.65
CA PHE A 56 30.65 23.19 7.01
C PHE A 56 31.38 24.55 7.06
N THR A 57 30.65 25.66 7.03
CA THR A 57 31.22 27.02 7.03
C THR A 57 31.49 27.57 8.42
N SER A 58 30.73 27.16 9.45
CA SER A 58 30.79 27.78 10.78
C SER A 58 31.20 26.85 11.92
N SER A 59 30.96 25.54 11.82
CA SER A 59 31.26 24.60 12.92
C SER A 59 32.75 24.53 13.20
N GLN A 60 33.12 24.23 14.45
CA GLN A 60 34.52 23.95 14.78
C GLN A 60 34.91 22.56 14.26
N PHE A 61 36.19 22.35 13.94
CA PHE A 61 36.70 21.00 13.72
C PHE A 61 36.88 20.29 15.05
N ASN A 62 36.70 18.97 15.06
CA ASN A 62 37.07 18.10 16.18
C ASN A 62 38.59 17.87 16.20
N SER A 63 39.36 18.96 16.25
CA SER A 63 40.83 18.95 16.25
C SER A 63 41.37 20.20 16.96
N THR A 64 42.53 20.06 17.60
CA THR A 64 43.25 21.15 18.28
C THR A 64 44.25 21.86 17.37
N THR A 65 44.54 21.32 16.18
CA THR A 65 45.58 21.81 15.25
C THR A 65 44.99 22.39 13.97
N VAL A 66 43.92 23.18 14.09
CA VAL A 66 43.25 23.81 12.94
C VAL A 66 44.12 24.95 12.38
N PRO A 67 44.43 24.96 11.07
CA PRO A 67 45.20 26.04 10.45
C PRO A 67 44.52 27.41 10.62
N ALA A 68 45.28 28.42 11.08
CA ALA A 68 44.74 29.74 11.39
C ALA A 68 44.52 30.62 10.14
N ASN A 69 45.35 30.44 9.11
CA ASN A 69 45.44 31.38 7.98
C ASN A 69 44.35 31.18 6.91
N HIS A 70 43.70 30.01 6.87
CA HIS A 70 42.65 29.70 5.92
C HIS A 70 41.81 28.54 6.43
N ARG A 71 40.49 28.71 6.51
CA ARG A 71 39.58 27.65 6.99
C ARG A 71 39.55 26.49 5.99
N PRO A 72 40.00 25.28 6.39
CA PRO A 72 40.01 24.11 5.52
C PRO A 72 38.63 23.79 4.92
N GLY A 73 38.59 23.49 3.62
CA GLY A 73 37.35 23.19 2.87
C GLY A 73 36.59 24.39 2.32
N THR A 74 37.05 25.61 2.56
CA THR A 74 36.49 26.82 1.93
C THR A 74 36.88 26.86 0.45
N CYS A 75 35.92 27.14 -0.43
CA CYS A 75 36.19 27.28 -1.87
C CYS A 75 37.10 28.48 -2.14
N VAL A 76 38.13 28.29 -2.97
CA VAL A 76 39.06 29.34 -3.42
C VAL A 76 39.15 29.35 -4.94
N ARG A 77 39.54 30.48 -5.54
CA ARG A 77 39.68 30.60 -7.01
C ARG A 77 40.78 29.69 -7.58
N ASP A 78 41.87 29.50 -6.84
CA ASP A 78 43.01 28.69 -7.24
C ASP A 78 43.48 27.83 -6.06
N SER A 79 43.06 26.56 -6.06
CA SER A 79 43.36 25.61 -4.99
C SER A 79 44.83 25.17 -4.96
N THR A 80 45.61 25.46 -6.01
CA THR A 80 47.05 25.14 -6.04
C THR A 80 47.88 26.02 -5.09
N ARG A 81 47.31 27.15 -4.65
CA ARG A 81 47.96 28.12 -3.75
C ARG A 81 47.66 27.89 -2.27
N LEU A 82 46.88 26.85 -1.92
CA LEU A 82 46.62 26.51 -0.53
C LEU A 82 47.94 26.12 0.17
N SER A 83 48.10 26.56 1.42
CA SER A 83 49.32 26.27 2.17
C SER A 83 49.46 24.78 2.46
N SER A 84 50.71 24.31 2.58
CA SER A 84 51.00 22.92 2.95
C SER A 84 50.36 22.52 4.28
N GLU A 85 50.18 23.48 5.20
CA GLU A 85 49.49 23.28 6.48
C GLU A 85 48.00 22.93 6.29
N VAL A 86 47.29 23.66 5.43
CA VAL A 86 45.88 23.38 5.10
C VAL A 86 45.75 22.05 4.38
N LEU A 87 46.63 21.78 3.40
CA LEU A 87 46.62 20.53 2.65
C LEU A 87 46.92 19.32 3.55
N ALA A 88 47.87 19.45 4.48
CA ALA A 88 48.18 18.44 5.48
C ALA A 88 46.99 18.18 6.40
N PHE A 89 46.34 19.24 6.91
CA PHE A 89 45.14 19.10 7.74
C PHE A 89 43.99 18.42 6.99
N MET A 90 43.76 18.76 5.72
CA MET A 90 42.71 18.15 4.90
C MET A 90 42.97 16.68 4.53
N LYS A 91 44.24 16.26 4.53
CA LYS A 91 44.67 14.88 4.26
C LYS A 91 44.08 13.91 5.29
N ASP A 92 44.01 14.34 6.55
CA ASP A 92 43.52 13.52 7.66
C ASP A 92 41.99 13.48 7.76
N ARG A 93 41.28 14.04 6.77
CA ARG A 93 39.81 14.05 6.67
C ARG A 93 39.13 14.50 7.97
N PRO A 94 39.35 15.76 8.39
CA PRO A 94 38.92 16.21 9.70
C PRO A 94 37.39 16.28 9.79
N GLU A 95 36.88 15.89 10.95
CA GLU A 95 35.46 15.88 11.30
C GLU A 95 35.03 17.23 11.88
N MET A 96 33.82 17.69 11.54
CA MET A 96 33.17 18.82 12.22
C MET A 96 32.63 18.40 13.58
N LYS A 97 32.70 19.30 14.56
CA LYS A 97 32.23 19.06 15.92
C LYS A 97 30.71 18.95 15.99
N ASP A 98 30.01 19.80 15.24
CA ASP A 98 28.55 19.81 15.22
C ASP A 98 28.00 18.84 14.17
N TRP A 99 26.98 18.07 14.55
CA TRP A 99 26.27 17.15 13.66
C TRP A 99 25.17 17.90 12.91
N VAL A 100 24.84 17.43 11.72
CA VAL A 100 23.69 17.92 10.97
C VAL A 100 22.43 17.26 11.53
N MET A 101 21.58 18.08 12.13
CA MET A 101 20.28 17.66 12.67
C MET A 101 19.20 17.75 11.59
N PRO A 102 18.20 16.83 11.59
CA PRO A 102 17.10 16.89 10.65
C PRO A 102 16.17 18.07 10.97
N GLU A 103 15.37 18.50 9.99
CA GLU A 103 14.40 19.60 10.13
C GLU A 103 13.36 19.27 11.21
N ASN A 104 12.86 18.04 11.21
CA ASN A 104 11.94 17.49 12.19
C ASN A 104 12.38 16.07 12.62
N GLY A 105 11.59 15.39 13.45
CA GLY A 105 11.83 13.99 13.80
C GLY A 105 11.74 13.03 12.59
N PRO A 106 12.28 11.80 12.71
CA PRO A 106 12.24 10.79 11.65
C PRO A 106 10.81 10.34 11.35
N MET A 107 10.50 10.17 10.06
CA MET A 107 9.33 9.39 9.63
C MET A 107 9.63 7.91 9.83
N LEU A 108 8.95 7.27 10.79
CA LEU A 108 9.23 5.90 11.22
C LEU A 108 8.39 4.88 10.46
N PHE A 109 9.04 3.83 9.96
CA PHE A 109 8.39 2.71 9.30
C PHE A 109 8.71 1.41 10.03
N ARG A 110 7.68 0.81 10.64
CA ARG A 110 7.80 -0.45 11.39
C ARG A 110 7.61 -1.63 10.45
N HIS A 111 8.46 -2.65 10.57
CA HIS A 111 8.39 -3.90 9.80
C HIS A 111 8.45 -3.74 8.27
N GLN A 112 8.94 -2.59 7.78
CA GLN A 112 9.17 -2.36 6.34
C GLN A 112 10.65 -2.13 6.08
N HIS A 113 11.20 -2.87 5.12
CA HIS A 113 12.59 -2.81 4.73
C HIS A 113 12.69 -2.12 3.38
N TYR A 114 13.08 -0.85 3.39
CA TYR A 114 13.21 -0.07 2.16
C TYR A 114 14.63 -0.07 1.62
N THR A 115 14.75 0.03 0.30
CA THR A 115 16.02 -0.05 -0.43
C THR A 115 16.34 1.20 -1.23
N HIS A 116 15.34 1.93 -1.71
CA HIS A 116 15.51 3.16 -2.49
C HIS A 116 14.42 4.19 -2.14
N ILE A 117 14.70 5.45 -2.42
CA ILE A 117 13.78 6.57 -2.22
C ILE A 117 13.77 7.49 -3.44
N GLN A 118 12.57 7.92 -3.84
CA GLN A 118 12.35 9.08 -4.71
C GLN A 118 11.31 9.99 -4.05
N VAL A 119 11.34 11.28 -4.38
CA VAL A 119 10.44 12.27 -3.77
C VAL A 119 9.86 13.16 -4.85
N ASP A 120 8.54 13.36 -4.80
CA ASP A 120 7.82 14.27 -5.68
C ASP A 120 7.08 15.35 -4.88
N ARG A 121 6.85 16.50 -5.53
CA ARG A 121 5.99 17.57 -5.04
C ARG A 121 4.79 17.70 -5.96
N VAL A 122 3.60 17.47 -5.41
CA VAL A 122 2.34 17.49 -6.16
C VAL A 122 1.32 18.34 -5.41
N ARG A 123 0.84 19.42 -6.05
CA ARG A 123 -0.21 20.30 -5.50
C ARG A 123 0.06 20.81 -4.07
N GLY A 124 1.32 21.05 -3.73
CA GLY A 124 1.67 21.49 -2.38
C GLY A 124 1.74 20.37 -1.34
N TYR A 125 1.69 19.11 -1.76
CA TYR A 125 1.97 17.92 -0.95
C TYR A 125 3.29 17.27 -1.39
N THR A 126 4.00 16.67 -0.43
CA THR A 126 5.22 15.90 -0.71
C THR A 126 4.87 14.42 -0.66
N VAL A 127 5.29 13.67 -1.66
CA VAL A 127 5.05 12.22 -1.75
C VAL A 127 6.38 11.50 -1.88
N LEU A 128 6.58 10.51 -1.03
CA LEU A 128 7.74 9.62 -1.06
C LEU A 128 7.38 8.35 -1.81
N LEU A 129 8.29 7.89 -2.66
CA LEU A 129 8.22 6.63 -3.38
C LEU A 129 9.35 5.75 -2.86
N LEU A 130 9.01 4.70 -2.11
CA LEU A 130 9.96 3.87 -1.38
C LEU A 130 9.89 2.42 -1.86
N SER A 131 10.97 1.89 -2.44
CA SER A 131 10.99 0.46 -2.81
C SER A 131 11.25 -0.42 -1.61
N LEU A 132 10.59 -1.57 -1.56
CA LEU A 132 10.77 -2.60 -0.54
C LEU A 132 11.78 -3.65 -1.02
N GLU A 133 12.44 -4.29 -0.05
CA GLU A 133 13.29 -5.46 -0.27
C GLU A 133 12.50 -6.62 -0.93
N SER A 134 11.18 -6.69 -0.71
CA SER A 134 10.25 -7.67 -1.32
C SER A 134 9.95 -7.44 -2.80
N GLY A 135 10.33 -6.29 -3.36
CA GLY A 135 10.08 -5.90 -4.75
C GLY A 135 8.88 -4.97 -4.95
N GLY A 136 8.17 -4.61 -3.89
CA GLY A 136 7.08 -3.62 -3.95
C GLY A 136 7.58 -2.18 -3.93
N VAL A 137 6.69 -1.23 -4.21
CA VAL A 137 6.94 0.21 -4.04
C VAL A 137 5.80 0.84 -3.27
N HIS A 138 6.09 1.46 -2.14
CA HIS A 138 5.11 2.28 -1.41
C HIS A 138 5.09 3.71 -1.92
N LYS A 139 3.87 4.22 -2.13
CA LYS A 139 3.58 5.64 -2.31
C LYS A 139 3.11 6.20 -0.97
N VAL A 140 3.86 7.11 -0.39
CA VAL A 140 3.65 7.59 0.99
C VAL A 140 3.44 9.10 0.98
N LEU A 141 2.39 9.57 1.64
CA LEU A 141 2.16 10.98 1.87
C LEU A 141 3.01 11.46 3.05
N GLU A 142 3.76 12.54 2.86
CA GLU A 142 4.43 13.23 3.97
C GLU A 142 3.36 13.90 4.85
N GLU A 143 3.23 13.41 6.08
CA GLU A 143 2.37 13.97 7.11
C GLU A 143 3.21 14.69 8.17
N PRO A 144 2.62 15.64 8.93
CA PRO A 144 3.31 16.26 10.07
C PRO A 144 3.84 15.21 11.05
N VAL A 145 4.97 15.49 11.72
CA VAL A 145 5.70 14.53 12.58
C VAL A 145 4.90 13.97 13.76
N GLU A 146 3.77 14.59 14.10
CA GLU A 146 2.85 14.10 15.14
C GLU A 146 1.90 13.02 14.65
N GLN A 147 1.75 12.86 13.33
CA GLN A 147 0.87 11.89 12.70
C GLN A 147 1.65 10.67 12.19
N PRO A 148 1.03 9.48 12.20
CA PRO A 148 1.61 8.31 11.55
C PRO A 148 1.76 8.55 10.04
N VAL A 149 2.79 7.93 9.46
CA VAL A 149 2.98 7.93 8.00
C VAL A 149 1.75 7.32 7.30
N PHE A 150 1.27 7.98 6.24
CA PHE A 150 0.13 7.49 5.48
C PHE A 150 0.60 6.85 4.16
N ILE A 151 0.48 5.53 4.07
CA ILE A 151 0.78 4.77 2.84
C ILE A 151 -0.47 4.82 1.96
N ILE A 152 -0.37 5.54 0.84
CA ILE A 152 -1.46 5.71 -0.14
C ILE A 152 -1.71 4.39 -0.89
N ALA A 153 -0.62 3.78 -1.37
CA ALA A 153 -0.69 2.57 -2.20
C ALA A 153 0.62 1.77 -2.16
N GLU A 154 0.52 0.49 -2.45
CA GLU A 154 1.64 -0.39 -2.75
C GLU A 154 1.54 -0.86 -4.21
N TYR A 155 2.59 -0.61 -4.98
CA TYR A 155 2.74 -1.15 -6.33
C TYR A 155 3.56 -2.42 -6.29
N LEU A 156 3.13 -3.44 -7.03
CA LEU A 156 3.85 -4.69 -7.24
C LEU A 156 4.32 -4.75 -8.70
N PRO A 157 5.40 -4.02 -9.08
CA PRO A 157 5.85 -3.93 -10.47
C PRO A 157 6.36 -5.26 -11.02
N PHE A 158 6.80 -6.16 -10.14
CA PHE A 158 7.41 -7.44 -10.49
C PHE A 158 6.77 -8.59 -9.70
N PRO A 159 6.97 -9.85 -10.12
CA PRO A 159 6.62 -11.01 -9.30
C PRO A 159 7.26 -10.94 -7.91
N ARG A 160 6.54 -11.40 -6.88
CA ARG A 160 7.00 -11.37 -5.48
C ARG A 160 8.41 -11.97 -5.35
N GLY A 161 9.29 -11.27 -4.63
CA GLY A 161 10.67 -11.68 -4.41
C GLY A 161 11.67 -11.16 -5.45
N THR A 162 11.21 -10.44 -6.48
CA THR A 162 12.10 -9.76 -7.43
C THR A 162 12.65 -8.49 -6.79
N HIS A 163 13.98 -8.39 -6.67
CA HIS A 163 14.60 -7.20 -6.09
C HIS A 163 14.62 -6.02 -7.08
N ILE A 164 14.24 -4.85 -6.58
CA ILE A 164 14.38 -3.58 -7.29
C ILE A 164 15.85 -3.14 -7.22
N THR A 165 16.46 -2.90 -8.38
CA THR A 165 17.86 -2.50 -8.52
C THR A 165 18.06 -0.99 -8.70
N SER A 166 17.06 -0.28 -9.22
CA SER A 166 17.07 1.18 -9.29
C SER A 166 15.66 1.74 -9.43
N MET A 167 15.51 3.01 -9.05
CA MET A 167 14.30 3.81 -9.23
C MET A 167 14.66 5.16 -9.86
N LEU A 168 13.85 5.62 -10.81
CA LEU A 168 13.97 6.94 -11.42
C LEU A 168 12.58 7.58 -11.53
N LEU A 169 12.41 8.74 -10.93
CA LEU A 169 11.18 9.52 -11.01
C LEU A 169 11.27 10.55 -12.16
N ASP A 170 10.34 10.46 -13.09
CA ASP A 170 10.00 11.56 -13.99
C ASP A 170 8.87 12.38 -13.36
N ALA A 171 9.27 13.44 -12.65
CA ALA A 171 8.34 14.31 -11.94
C ALA A 171 7.51 15.19 -12.89
N ALA A 172 7.90 15.36 -14.16
CA ALA A 172 7.12 16.13 -15.12
C ALA A 172 5.94 15.30 -15.64
N GLU A 173 6.22 14.07 -16.07
CA GLU A 173 5.21 13.13 -16.58
C GLU A 173 4.49 12.34 -15.47
N LYS A 174 4.91 12.52 -14.21
CA LYS A 174 4.37 11.79 -13.03
C LYS A 174 4.47 10.28 -13.19
N ARG A 175 5.63 9.81 -13.64
CA ARG A 175 5.94 8.41 -13.88
C ARG A 175 7.15 7.96 -13.09
N LEU A 176 7.08 6.75 -12.56
CA LEU A 176 8.19 6.12 -11.86
C LEU A 176 8.69 4.94 -12.66
N TYR A 177 9.95 4.96 -13.04
CA TYR A 177 10.62 3.85 -13.70
C TYR A 177 11.35 3.03 -12.64
N VAL A 178 11.06 1.74 -12.61
CA VAL A 178 11.62 0.79 -11.64
C VAL A 178 12.31 -0.32 -12.41
N SER A 179 13.54 -0.65 -12.06
CA SER A 179 14.30 -1.71 -12.70
C SER A 179 14.49 -2.91 -11.79
N SER A 180 14.53 -4.10 -12.40
CA SER A 180 15.10 -5.32 -11.83
C SER A 180 16.34 -5.72 -12.62
N SER A 181 16.91 -6.89 -12.31
CA SER A 181 18.04 -7.43 -13.09
C SER A 181 17.70 -7.69 -14.56
N ASN A 182 16.42 -7.84 -14.92
CA ASN A 182 16.00 -8.36 -16.23
C ASN A 182 15.05 -7.43 -16.99
N GLU A 183 14.38 -6.50 -16.31
CA GLU A 183 13.32 -5.69 -16.92
C GLU A 183 13.18 -4.32 -16.24
N VAL A 184 12.52 -3.40 -16.96
CA VAL A 184 12.17 -2.07 -16.47
C VAL A 184 10.66 -1.90 -16.62
N VAL A 185 10.00 -1.51 -15.54
CA VAL A 185 8.56 -1.25 -15.49
C VAL A 185 8.33 0.23 -15.25
N GLN A 186 7.42 0.81 -16.03
CA GLN A 186 6.92 2.17 -15.84
C GLN A 186 5.62 2.11 -15.02
N ILE A 187 5.60 2.81 -13.89
CA ILE A 187 4.43 3.00 -13.04
C ILE A 187 3.86 4.39 -13.29
N ASP A 188 2.58 4.47 -13.66
CA ASP A 188 1.85 5.73 -13.75
C ASP A 188 1.29 6.10 -12.37
N LEU A 189 1.83 7.18 -11.78
CA LEU A 189 1.46 7.65 -10.45
C LEU A 189 0.07 8.33 -10.42
N GLN A 190 -0.55 8.54 -11.59
CA GLN A 190 -1.86 9.17 -11.77
C GLN A 190 -2.98 8.17 -12.10
N THR A 191 -2.78 6.88 -11.81
CA THR A 191 -3.76 5.81 -12.04
C THR A 191 -4.93 5.87 -11.04
N CYS A 192 -5.68 6.97 -11.03
CA CYS A 192 -6.68 7.29 -10.00
C CYS A 192 -8.00 6.49 -10.09
N HIS A 193 -8.29 5.91 -11.26
CA HIS A 193 -9.53 5.16 -11.48
C HIS A 193 -9.65 3.91 -10.58
N ILE A 194 -8.53 3.43 -10.04
CA ILE A 194 -8.50 2.30 -9.09
C ILE A 194 -9.22 2.61 -7.78
N TYR A 195 -9.32 3.89 -7.41
CA TYR A 195 -10.01 4.32 -6.19
C TYR A 195 -11.53 4.30 -6.32
N GLY A 196 -12.07 3.97 -7.49
CA GLY A 196 -13.50 3.77 -7.68
C GLY A 196 -14.27 4.99 -8.17
N ASN A 197 -15.59 4.85 -8.09
CA ASN A 197 -16.58 5.73 -8.73
C ASN A 197 -17.47 6.42 -7.69
N GLU A 198 -17.06 6.48 -6.43
CA GLU A 198 -17.73 7.27 -5.40
C GLU A 198 -16.79 8.37 -4.86
N CYS A 199 -17.37 9.55 -4.58
CA CYS A 199 -16.62 10.70 -4.06
C CYS A 199 -15.81 10.37 -2.81
N ASN A 200 -16.43 9.65 -1.87
CA ASN A 200 -15.78 9.29 -0.61
C ASN A 200 -14.61 8.33 -0.82
N GLU A 201 -14.66 7.42 -1.79
CA GLU A 201 -13.53 6.52 -2.07
C GLU A 201 -12.33 7.30 -2.61
N CYS A 202 -12.59 8.25 -3.53
CA CYS A 202 -11.54 9.13 -4.04
C CYS A 202 -10.95 10.01 -2.93
N ARG A 203 -11.80 10.56 -2.04
CA ARG A 203 -11.37 11.37 -0.89
C ARG A 203 -10.50 10.58 0.09
N LEU A 204 -10.92 9.37 0.44
CA LEU A 204 -10.23 8.50 1.40
C LEU A 204 -8.87 8.02 0.89
N SER A 205 -8.65 7.99 -0.43
CA SER A 205 -7.32 7.68 -1.00
C SER A 205 -6.22 8.64 -0.53
N ARG A 206 -6.58 9.90 -0.23
CA ARG A 206 -5.67 11.01 0.08
C ARG A 206 -4.53 11.18 -0.93
N ASP A 207 -4.70 10.68 -2.16
CA ASP A 207 -3.67 10.72 -3.18
C ASP A 207 -3.63 12.12 -3.83
N PRO A 208 -2.57 12.92 -3.64
CA PRO A 208 -2.52 14.28 -4.21
C PRO A 208 -2.43 14.29 -5.74
N TYR A 209 -2.15 13.14 -6.38
CA TYR A 209 -2.20 12.99 -7.83
C TYR A 209 -3.63 12.89 -8.36
N CYS A 210 -4.60 12.67 -7.47
CA CYS A 210 -5.99 12.37 -7.79
C CYS A 210 -6.95 13.48 -7.33
N GLY A 211 -8.12 13.48 -7.98
CA GLY A 211 -9.22 14.40 -7.71
C GLY A 211 -10.54 13.84 -8.22
N TRP A 212 -11.64 14.41 -7.74
CA TRP A 212 -13.00 13.97 -8.06
C TRP A 212 -13.65 14.84 -9.13
N ASN A 213 -13.97 14.30 -10.30
CA ASN A 213 -14.57 15.10 -11.37
C ASN A 213 -16.11 15.19 -11.32
N GLY A 214 -16.75 14.72 -10.25
CA GLY A 214 -18.20 14.61 -10.13
C GLY A 214 -18.77 13.23 -10.51
N LEU A 215 -18.01 12.41 -11.26
CA LEU A 215 -18.43 11.09 -11.73
C LEU A 215 -17.54 9.95 -11.25
N HIS A 216 -16.22 10.13 -11.30
CA HIS A 216 -15.23 9.12 -10.88
C HIS A 216 -13.93 9.78 -10.43
N CYS A 217 -13.08 9.01 -9.75
CA CYS A 217 -11.77 9.48 -9.33
C CYS A 217 -10.83 9.55 -10.55
N THR A 218 -10.21 10.70 -10.79
CA THR A 218 -9.38 10.97 -11.97
C THR A 218 -8.10 11.71 -11.59
N SER A 219 -7.12 11.73 -12.50
CA SER A 219 -5.92 12.55 -12.37
C SER A 219 -6.26 14.03 -12.15
N ALA A 220 -5.65 14.63 -11.13
CA ALA A 220 -5.79 16.04 -10.79
C ALA A 220 -5.17 16.98 -11.85
N ALA A 221 -4.27 16.47 -12.71
CA ALA A 221 -3.75 17.24 -13.84
C ALA A 221 -4.82 17.52 -14.90
N LYS A 222 -5.82 16.63 -15.04
CA LYS A 222 -6.89 16.75 -16.04
C LYS A 222 -8.07 17.58 -15.57
N ASN A 223 -8.22 17.77 -14.26
CA ASN A 223 -9.24 18.62 -13.67
C ASN A 223 -8.66 19.27 -12.40
N PRO A 224 -8.54 20.60 -12.32
CA PRO A 224 -8.23 21.29 -11.07
C PRO A 224 -9.43 21.20 -10.13
N VAL A 225 -9.65 20.02 -9.57
CA VAL A 225 -10.70 19.77 -8.58
C VAL A 225 -10.23 20.37 -7.26
N GLN A 226 -11.10 21.16 -6.62
CA GLN A 226 -10.92 21.64 -5.25
C GLN A 226 -10.66 20.44 -4.32
N ASP A 227 -9.89 20.64 -3.24
CA ASP A 227 -9.75 19.61 -2.19
C ASP A 227 -11.13 18.99 -1.90
N ILE A 228 -11.21 17.67 -1.97
CA ILE A 228 -12.46 16.92 -1.77
C ILE A 228 -12.80 16.98 -0.26
N LYS A 229 -13.22 18.14 0.21
CA LYS A 229 -13.55 18.39 1.62
C LYS A 229 -14.97 17.95 1.93
N ASP A 230 -15.84 17.98 0.93
CA ASP A 230 -17.24 17.65 1.10
C ASP A 230 -17.74 16.71 0.00
N CYS A 231 -18.20 15.52 0.40
CA CYS A 231 -18.84 14.52 -0.44
C CYS A 231 -20.35 14.42 -0.17
N ASN A 232 -21.00 15.47 0.35
CA ASN A 232 -22.43 15.53 0.68
C ASN A 232 -23.40 15.40 -0.52
N MET A 233 -22.93 14.95 -1.69
CA MET A 233 -23.85 14.62 -2.78
C MET A 233 -24.67 13.37 -2.41
N PRO A 234 -26.00 13.38 -2.63
CA PRO A 234 -26.82 12.21 -2.39
C PRO A 234 -26.28 11.07 -3.27
N GLN A 235 -25.85 9.99 -2.63
CA GLN A 235 -25.47 8.76 -3.33
C GLN A 235 -26.62 8.39 -4.26
N ALA A 236 -26.32 8.21 -5.55
CA ALA A 236 -27.27 7.59 -6.45
C ALA A 236 -27.65 6.24 -5.83
N ALA A 237 -28.96 6.03 -5.63
CA ALA A 237 -29.45 4.78 -5.10
C ALA A 237 -28.81 3.63 -5.88
N PRO A 238 -28.24 2.60 -5.22
CA PRO A 238 -27.57 1.52 -5.93
C PRO A 238 -28.54 0.96 -6.97
N SER A 239 -28.08 0.93 -8.23
CA SER A 239 -28.83 0.30 -9.31
C SER A 239 -29.26 -1.07 -8.82
N LYS A 240 -30.59 -1.32 -8.79
CA LYS A 240 -31.19 -2.58 -8.36
C LYS A 240 -30.80 -3.68 -9.33
N THR A 241 -29.55 -4.11 -9.24
CA THR A 241 -29.05 -5.29 -9.92
C THR A 241 -29.50 -6.45 -9.06
N GLU A 242 -30.36 -7.33 -9.59
CA GLU A 242 -30.78 -8.52 -8.86
C GLU A 242 -29.54 -9.36 -8.55
N THR A 243 -29.22 -9.49 -7.26
CA THR A 243 -28.12 -10.36 -6.82
C THR A 243 -28.48 -11.82 -7.15
N PRO A 244 -27.68 -12.52 -7.97
CA PRO A 244 -27.94 -13.91 -8.33
C PRO A 244 -27.91 -14.80 -7.08
N VAL A 245 -28.80 -15.79 -7.04
CA VAL A 245 -28.87 -16.76 -5.94
C VAL A 245 -27.82 -17.84 -6.17
N ILE A 246 -26.96 -18.05 -5.17
CA ILE A 246 -25.96 -19.12 -5.18
C ILE A 246 -26.55 -20.32 -4.44
N HIS A 247 -26.66 -21.44 -5.16
CA HIS A 247 -27.13 -22.70 -4.61
C HIS A 247 -25.98 -23.52 -4.05
N ILE A 248 -26.04 -23.84 -2.75
CA ILE A 248 -24.99 -24.57 -2.04
C ILE A 248 -25.54 -25.90 -1.52
N PRO A 249 -24.88 -27.04 -1.78
CA PRO A 249 -25.34 -28.34 -1.26
C PRO A 249 -25.40 -28.37 0.27
N PRO A 250 -26.42 -29.03 0.87
CA PRO A 250 -26.50 -29.23 2.32
C PRO A 250 -25.23 -29.88 2.87
N SER A 251 -24.84 -29.50 4.10
CA SER A 251 -23.67 -30.02 4.82
C SER A 251 -22.32 -29.84 4.12
N SER A 252 -22.26 -29.08 3.02
CA SER A 252 -21.01 -28.74 2.34
C SER A 252 -20.30 -27.56 3.01
N LYS A 253 -18.99 -27.48 2.78
CA LYS A 253 -18.17 -26.31 3.13
C LYS A 253 -18.23 -25.29 2.00
N HIS A 254 -18.34 -24.03 2.35
CA HIS A 254 -18.32 -22.92 1.40
C HIS A 254 -17.67 -21.68 2.01
N PHE A 255 -17.29 -20.71 1.19
CA PHE A 255 -16.84 -19.42 1.68
C PHE A 255 -17.31 -18.30 0.78
N LEU A 256 -17.49 -17.11 1.36
CA LEU A 256 -17.78 -15.89 0.62
C LEU A 256 -16.55 -15.00 0.67
N LEU A 257 -16.25 -14.36 -0.46
CA LEU A 257 -15.10 -13.48 -0.60
C LEU A 257 -15.57 -12.03 -0.55
N CYS A 258 -14.93 -11.21 0.29
CA CYS A 258 -15.05 -9.77 0.23
C CYS A 258 -13.71 -9.16 -0.23
N PRO A 259 -13.67 -8.54 -1.43
CA PRO A 259 -12.48 -7.84 -1.89
C PRO A 259 -12.11 -6.69 -0.95
N MET A 260 -10.89 -6.68 -0.44
CA MET A 260 -10.37 -5.58 0.37
C MET A 260 -9.70 -4.56 -0.55
N THR A 261 -10.36 -3.41 -0.74
CA THR A 261 -9.87 -2.32 -1.57
C THR A 261 -9.04 -1.29 -0.79
N SER A 262 -9.21 -1.19 0.54
CA SER A 262 -8.42 -0.34 1.43
C SER A 262 -7.88 -1.16 2.58
N HIS A 263 -6.57 -1.08 2.84
CA HIS A 263 -5.95 -1.69 4.01
C HIS A 263 -6.07 -0.83 5.28
N HIS A 264 -6.63 0.38 5.16
CA HIS A 264 -6.92 1.27 6.29
C HIS A 264 -8.34 1.06 6.85
N ALA A 265 -9.20 0.37 6.11
CA ALA A 265 -10.59 0.14 6.48
C ALA A 265 -10.79 -1.10 7.36
N THR A 266 -11.94 -1.12 8.04
CA THR A 266 -12.45 -2.31 8.72
C THR A 266 -13.53 -2.97 7.87
N TYR A 267 -13.55 -4.32 7.86
CA TYR A 267 -14.49 -5.12 7.10
C TYR A 267 -15.25 -6.07 8.02
N GLN A 268 -16.58 -6.12 7.86
CA GLN A 268 -17.46 -6.98 8.66
C GLN A 268 -18.54 -7.63 7.81
N TRP A 269 -18.87 -8.88 8.09
CA TRP A 269 -19.97 -9.58 7.45
C TRP A 269 -21.27 -9.41 8.22
N GLU A 270 -22.33 -9.07 7.50
CA GLU A 270 -23.71 -9.02 8.00
C GLU A 270 -24.54 -10.15 7.40
N HIS A 271 -25.20 -10.93 8.26
CA HIS A 271 -26.18 -11.93 7.89
C HIS A 271 -27.42 -11.81 8.80
N GLY A 272 -28.54 -11.34 8.25
CA GLY A 272 -29.74 -11.06 9.06
C GLY A 272 -29.48 -9.98 10.11
N ARG A 273 -29.33 -10.37 11.39
CA ARG A 273 -28.98 -9.46 12.50
C ARG A 273 -27.59 -9.72 13.08
N THR A 274 -26.89 -10.76 12.62
CA THR A 274 -25.55 -11.08 13.12
C THR A 274 -24.51 -10.30 12.35
N ARG A 275 -23.48 -9.86 13.09
CA ARG A 275 -22.28 -9.21 12.57
C ARG A 275 -21.08 -10.02 13.00
N GLU A 276 -20.26 -10.41 12.04
CA GLU A 276 -19.09 -11.26 12.28
C GLU A 276 -17.86 -10.64 11.61
N GLU A 277 -16.73 -10.68 12.33
CA GLU A 277 -15.43 -10.36 11.75
C GLU A 277 -15.03 -11.43 10.74
N CYS A 278 -14.32 -11.03 9.70
CA CYS A 278 -13.88 -11.97 8.68
C CYS A 278 -12.53 -12.60 8.99
N VAL A 279 -12.28 -13.72 8.32
CA VAL A 279 -10.96 -14.34 8.31
C VAL A 279 -10.13 -13.67 7.23
N HIS A 280 -9.08 -12.95 7.62
CA HIS A 280 -8.15 -12.31 6.69
C HIS A 280 -7.32 -13.36 5.94
N SER A 281 -7.24 -13.21 4.62
CA SER A 281 -6.42 -14.01 3.72
C SER A 281 -5.76 -13.12 2.68
N GLU A 282 -4.79 -13.65 1.92
CA GLU A 282 -4.22 -12.92 0.78
C GLU A 282 -5.25 -12.54 -0.30
N GLN A 283 -6.36 -13.27 -0.37
CA GLN A 283 -7.42 -13.06 -1.36
C GLN A 283 -8.41 -11.98 -0.92
N GLY A 284 -8.45 -11.66 0.38
CA GLY A 284 -9.40 -10.72 0.96
C GLY A 284 -9.98 -11.21 2.28
N CYS A 285 -11.14 -10.65 2.61
CA CYS A 285 -11.88 -10.85 3.85
C CYS A 285 -12.92 -11.98 3.65
N LEU A 286 -12.69 -13.14 4.27
CA LEU A 286 -13.47 -14.36 4.03
C LEU A 286 -14.56 -14.60 5.10
N TYR A 287 -15.75 -15.00 4.65
CA TYR A 287 -16.77 -15.61 5.51
C TYR A 287 -16.77 -17.13 5.31
N LEU A 288 -16.58 -17.90 6.37
CA LEU A 288 -16.43 -19.36 6.28
C LEU A 288 -17.70 -20.09 6.73
N ILE A 289 -18.31 -20.85 5.82
CA ILE A 289 -19.43 -21.75 6.11
C ILE A 289 -18.88 -23.16 6.26
N LYS A 290 -18.82 -23.65 7.50
CA LYS A 290 -18.25 -24.98 7.79
C LYS A 290 -19.16 -26.14 7.40
N SER A 291 -20.48 -25.94 7.45
CA SER A 291 -21.49 -26.94 7.10
C SER A 291 -22.81 -26.22 6.77
N MET A 292 -23.15 -26.16 5.49
CA MET A 292 -24.34 -25.47 5.00
C MET A 292 -25.62 -26.06 5.61
N ASN A 293 -26.52 -25.20 6.10
CA ASN A 293 -27.82 -25.57 6.67
C ASN A 293 -28.85 -24.43 6.49
N GLU A 294 -30.07 -24.61 7.02
CA GLU A 294 -31.16 -23.63 6.93
C GLU A 294 -30.82 -22.25 7.52
N THR A 295 -30.00 -22.19 8.57
CA THR A 295 -29.62 -20.91 9.19
C THR A 295 -28.62 -20.10 8.37
N HIS A 296 -28.05 -20.69 7.31
CA HIS A 296 -27.15 -20.01 6.38
C HIS A 296 -27.84 -19.58 5.07
N GLU A 297 -29.14 -19.85 4.91
CA GLU A 297 -29.89 -19.32 3.76
C GLU A 297 -30.19 -17.83 3.97
N GLY A 298 -30.15 -17.05 2.89
CA GLY A 298 -30.48 -15.62 2.94
C GLY A 298 -29.39 -14.72 2.37
N THR A 299 -29.42 -13.46 2.76
CA THR A 299 -28.53 -12.43 2.20
C THR A 299 -27.35 -12.19 3.13
N TYR A 300 -26.15 -12.17 2.56
CA TYR A 300 -24.90 -11.80 3.20
C TYR A 300 -24.40 -10.50 2.60
N ARG A 301 -23.94 -9.58 3.44
CA ARG A 301 -23.35 -8.30 3.02
C ARG A 301 -21.99 -8.14 3.66
N CYS A 302 -20.98 -7.85 2.86
CA CYS A 302 -19.71 -7.37 3.38
C CYS A 302 -19.76 -5.86 3.50
N MET A 303 -19.61 -5.36 4.72
CA MET A 303 -19.64 -3.95 5.07
C MET A 303 -18.22 -3.43 5.24
N PHE A 304 -17.94 -2.31 4.59
CA PHE A 304 -16.73 -1.52 4.70
C PHE A 304 -16.98 -0.33 5.62
N SER A 305 -16.01 0.02 6.46
CA SER A 305 -16.04 1.23 7.30
C SER A 305 -14.66 1.87 7.42
N GLU A 306 -14.55 3.14 7.03
CA GLU A 306 -13.33 3.95 7.11
C GLU A 306 -13.68 5.42 7.33
N GLU A 307 -13.08 6.06 8.35
CA GLU A 307 -13.31 7.48 8.72
C GLU A 307 -14.79 7.92 8.76
N GLY A 308 -15.68 7.05 9.27
CA GLY A 308 -17.12 7.32 9.38
C GLY A 308 -17.92 7.10 8.09
N TYR A 309 -17.26 6.83 6.97
CA TYR A 309 -17.92 6.42 5.74
C TYR A 309 -18.12 4.89 5.71
N GLN A 310 -19.31 4.45 5.34
CA GLN A 310 -19.67 3.04 5.28
C GLN A 310 -20.38 2.69 3.97
N ARG A 311 -20.09 1.50 3.43
CA ARG A 311 -20.79 0.96 2.27
C ARG A 311 -20.77 -0.55 2.23
N THR A 312 -21.66 -1.14 1.42
CA THR A 312 -21.61 -2.56 1.08
C THR A 312 -20.62 -2.77 -0.07
N VAL A 313 -19.65 -3.66 0.12
CA VAL A 313 -18.62 -4.01 -0.88
C VAL A 313 -19.07 -5.16 -1.75
N ALA A 314 -19.65 -6.17 -1.12
CA ALA A 314 -20.14 -7.36 -1.79
C ALA A 314 -21.45 -7.80 -1.14
N GLN A 315 -22.38 -8.30 -1.96
CA GLN A 315 -23.63 -8.88 -1.50
C GLN A 315 -23.83 -10.24 -2.16
N TYR A 316 -24.17 -11.24 -1.36
CA TYR A 316 -24.44 -12.61 -1.80
C TYR A 316 -25.81 -13.04 -1.30
N LYS A 317 -26.54 -13.80 -2.11
CA LYS A 317 -27.79 -14.45 -1.69
C LYS A 317 -27.63 -15.95 -1.79
N LEU A 318 -27.66 -16.64 -0.64
CA LEU A 318 -27.45 -18.08 -0.56
C LEU A 318 -28.78 -18.80 -0.40
N SER A 319 -28.88 -19.96 -1.03
CA SER A 319 -29.93 -20.94 -0.79
C SER A 319 -29.35 -22.34 -0.86
N MET A 320 -29.91 -23.28 -0.11
CA MET A 320 -29.52 -24.67 -0.21
C MET A 320 -29.98 -25.26 -1.54
N SER A 321 -29.10 -26.02 -2.18
CA SER A 321 -29.46 -26.86 -3.32
C SER A 321 -30.33 -28.01 -2.82
N ARG A 322 -31.63 -27.78 -2.74
CA ARG A 322 -32.59 -28.86 -2.53
C ARG A 322 -32.59 -29.66 -3.81
N SER A 323 -31.96 -30.83 -3.80
CA SER A 323 -32.30 -31.84 -4.79
C SER A 323 -33.79 -32.07 -4.64
N ASP A 324 -34.58 -31.81 -5.68
CA ASP A 324 -35.86 -32.48 -5.83
C ASP A 324 -35.52 -33.97 -5.86
N ALA A 325 -35.45 -34.59 -4.67
CA ALA A 325 -35.54 -36.02 -4.56
C ALA A 325 -36.83 -36.33 -5.28
N LEU A 326 -36.72 -36.91 -6.49
CA LEU A 326 -37.83 -37.47 -7.22
C LEU A 326 -38.70 -38.13 -6.16
N ARG A 327 -39.88 -37.56 -5.93
CA ARG A 327 -40.93 -38.25 -5.20
C ARG A 327 -41.27 -39.45 -6.08
N LEU A 328 -40.52 -40.53 -5.92
CA LEU A 328 -40.94 -41.86 -6.29
C LEU A 328 -42.19 -42.09 -5.45
N THR A 329 -43.33 -41.73 -6.03
CA THR A 329 -44.62 -42.15 -5.53
C THR A 329 -44.56 -43.67 -5.45
N PRO A 330 -44.78 -44.28 -4.27
CA PRO A 330 -44.75 -45.73 -4.11
C PRO A 330 -46.05 -46.33 -4.66
N ALA A 331 -46.46 -45.96 -5.87
CA ALA A 331 -47.72 -46.37 -6.49
C ALA A 331 -47.56 -47.47 -7.55
N LEU A 332 -46.34 -47.88 -7.90
CA LEU A 332 -46.11 -48.88 -8.96
C LEU A 332 -45.19 -50.06 -8.57
N LEU A 333 -44.82 -50.17 -7.29
CA LEU A 333 -44.05 -51.33 -6.80
C LEU A 333 -44.84 -52.66 -6.72
N PRO A 334 -46.17 -52.72 -6.53
CA PRO A 334 -46.85 -54.02 -6.53
C PRO A 334 -47.08 -54.58 -7.96
N SER A 335 -47.15 -53.73 -8.99
CA SER A 335 -47.42 -54.16 -10.37
C SER A 335 -46.19 -54.73 -11.09
N PHE A 336 -44.98 -54.32 -10.71
CA PHE A 336 -43.74 -54.84 -11.32
C PHE A 336 -43.34 -56.23 -10.77
N LEU A 337 -43.66 -56.52 -9.50
CA LEU A 337 -43.41 -57.83 -8.88
C LEU A 337 -44.37 -58.93 -9.38
N LEU A 338 -45.59 -58.59 -9.78
CA LEU A 338 -46.56 -59.54 -10.37
C LEU A 338 -46.20 -59.96 -11.80
N LEU A 339 -45.49 -59.11 -12.56
CA LEU A 339 -45.03 -59.45 -13.93
C LEU A 339 -43.81 -60.38 -13.92
N LEU A 340 -42.94 -60.29 -12.91
CA LEU A 340 -41.77 -61.15 -12.77
C LEU A 340 -42.11 -62.58 -12.32
N THR A 341 -43.15 -62.76 -11.50
CA THR A 341 -43.60 -64.11 -11.11
C THR A 341 -44.36 -64.81 -12.24
N ALA A 342 -45.12 -64.08 -13.05
CA ALA A 342 -45.79 -64.64 -14.23
C ALA A 342 -44.78 -65.14 -15.29
N PHE A 343 -43.66 -64.43 -15.49
CA PHE A 343 -42.64 -64.85 -16.45
C PHE A 343 -41.88 -66.10 -16.00
N HIS A 344 -41.67 -66.30 -14.69
CA HIS A 344 -41.02 -67.50 -14.17
C HIS A 344 -41.91 -68.76 -14.23
N VAL A 345 -43.23 -68.61 -14.05
CA VAL A 345 -44.19 -69.73 -14.17
C VAL A 345 -44.37 -70.16 -15.63
N LEU A 346 -44.27 -69.24 -16.60
CA LEU A 346 -44.32 -69.56 -18.04
C LEU A 346 -43.06 -70.26 -18.55
N LEU A 347 -41.88 -69.96 -17.99
CA LEU A 347 -40.62 -70.62 -18.37
C LEU A 347 -40.47 -72.04 -17.82
N LEU A 348 -41.13 -72.38 -16.70
CA LEU A 348 -41.11 -73.73 -16.12
C LEU A 348 -42.04 -74.73 -16.82
N ASN A 349 -43.02 -74.26 -17.63
CA ASN A 349 -43.94 -75.12 -18.39
C ASN A 349 -43.47 -75.43 -19.83
N LEU A 350 -42.27 -74.97 -20.23
CA LEU A 350 -41.68 -75.25 -21.55
C LEU A 350 -40.54 -76.29 -21.50
N TYR A 351 -40.32 -76.92 -20.33
CA TYR A 351 -39.33 -77.99 -20.12
C TYR A 351 -39.95 -79.26 -19.52
N PHE A 352 -41.13 -79.64 -20.01
CA PHE A 352 -41.64 -81.03 -19.96
C PHE A 352 -42.12 -81.45 -21.34
#